data_AF-A0A6J4I115-F1
#
_entry.id   AF-A0A6J4I115-F1
#
_cell.length_a   1.000
_cell.length_b   1.000
_cell.length_c   1.000
_cell.angle_alpha   90.00
_cell.angle_beta   90.00
_cell.angle_gamma   90.00
#
_symmetry.space_group_name_H-M   'P 1'
#
loop_
_entity.id
_entity.type
_entity.pdbx_description
1 polymer ?
#
loop_
_entity_poly.entity_id
_entity_poly.type
_entity_poly.pdbx_seq_one_letter_code
_entity_poly.pdbx_strand_id
1 'polypeptide(L)'
;RRDAAVALVAGYGGTPVPTEPEYALPFPVTDRRTALRLAVHLEDGAAAAWRYAVAATDDRAVRRTALAALADAAVQATRWRLLLPTRPATVPFPGDPA
;
A
#
# COMPACT_ATOMS: atom_id res chain seq x y z
N ARG A 1 7.62 -8.62 0.46
CA ARG A 1 6.54 -8.27 -0.50
C ARG A 1 7.08 -7.93 -1.88
N ARG A 2 8.06 -7.02 -2.00
CA ARG A 2 8.67 -6.64 -3.31
C ARG A 2 9.12 -7.84 -4.13
N ASP A 3 9.97 -8.70 -3.58
CA ASP A 3 10.56 -9.81 -4.36
C ASP A 3 9.51 -10.79 -4.85
N ALA A 4 8.49 -11.06 -4.02
CA ALA A 4 7.34 -11.88 -4.42
C ALA A 4 6.53 -11.22 -5.54
N ALA A 5 6.33 -9.90 -5.51
CA ALA A 5 5.66 -9.16 -6.57
C ALA A 5 6.47 -9.16 -7.88
N VAL A 6 7.80 -8.99 -7.79
CA VAL A 6 8.73 -9.08 -8.92
C VAL A 6 8.68 -10.48 -9.54
N ALA A 7 8.76 -11.53 -8.72
CA ALA A 7 8.67 -12.91 -9.18
C ALA A 7 7.30 -13.21 -9.81
N LEU A 8 6.22 -12.67 -9.26
CA LEU A 8 4.87 -12.81 -9.82
C LEU A 8 4.80 -12.14 -11.20
N VAL A 9 5.21 -10.87 -11.32
CA VAL A 9 5.20 -10.16 -12.62
C VAL A 9 6.02 -10.92 -13.68
N ALA A 10 7.22 -11.36 -13.32
CA ALA A 10 8.07 -12.14 -14.22
C ALA A 10 7.45 -13.50 -14.60
N GLY A 11 6.80 -14.18 -13.64
CA GLY A 11 6.13 -15.46 -13.86
C GLY A 11 4.97 -15.40 -14.85
N TYR A 12 4.31 -14.23 -14.97
CA TYR A 12 3.27 -13.98 -15.98
C TYR A 12 3.81 -13.32 -17.26
N GLY A 13 5.13 -13.32 -17.48
CA GLY A 13 5.77 -12.78 -18.67
C GLY A 13 5.87 -11.24 -18.71
N GLY A 14 5.50 -10.57 -17.63
CA GLY A 14 5.70 -9.13 -17.47
C GLY A 14 7.16 -8.79 -17.17
N THR A 15 7.57 -7.55 -17.45
CA THR A 15 8.89 -7.04 -17.06
C THR A 15 8.75 -6.22 -15.76
N PRO A 16 9.33 -6.67 -14.63
CA PRO A 16 9.28 -5.90 -13.39
C PRO A 16 10.02 -4.56 -13.54
N VAL A 17 9.41 -3.49 -13.05
CA VAL A 17 10.02 -2.15 -13.09
C VAL A 17 11.08 -2.05 -11.98
N PRO A 18 12.34 -1.65 -12.28
CA PRO A 18 13.36 -1.44 -11.27
C PRO A 18 13.02 -0.23 -10.38
N THR A 19 13.67 -0.15 -9.22
CA THR A 19 13.57 1.06 -8.39
C THR A 19 14.39 2.19 -9.00
N GLU A 20 13.82 3.38 -8.99
CA GLU A 20 14.54 4.61 -9.31
C GLU A 20 15.59 4.92 -8.25
N PRO A 21 16.67 5.64 -8.59
CA PRO A 21 17.71 6.01 -7.64
C PRO A 21 17.19 6.95 -6.54
N GLU A 22 16.17 7.75 -6.85
CA GLU A 22 15.54 8.66 -5.91
C GLU A 22 14.04 8.82 -6.20
N TYR A 23 13.30 9.27 -5.19
CA TYR A 23 11.87 9.55 -5.27
C TYR A 23 11.57 10.89 -4.63
N ALA A 24 10.79 11.71 -5.32
CA ALA A 24 10.30 12.96 -4.76
C ALA A 24 9.34 12.66 -3.58
N LEU A 25 9.59 13.29 -2.43
CA LEU A 25 8.67 13.20 -1.31
C LEU A 25 7.44 14.06 -1.58
N PRO A 26 6.23 13.60 -1.19
CA PRO A 26 4.99 14.35 -1.38
C PRO A 26 4.92 15.63 -0.54
N PHE A 27 5.77 15.75 0.48
CA PHE A 27 5.91 16.90 1.36
C PHE A 27 7.25 16.84 2.11
N PRO A 28 7.75 17.97 2.66
CA PRO A 28 8.94 17.97 3.49
C PRO A 28 8.79 17.10 4.74
N VAL A 29 9.82 16.31 5.04
CA VAL A 29 9.90 15.47 6.25
C VAL A 29 11.06 15.95 7.11
N THR A 30 10.73 16.75 8.11
CA THR A 30 11.71 17.48 8.94
C THR A 30 11.69 17.05 10.41
N ASP A 31 10.69 16.27 10.82
CA ASP A 31 10.50 15.83 12.19
C ASP A 31 9.79 14.47 12.27
N ARG A 32 9.65 13.94 13.50
CA ARG A 32 8.96 12.67 13.74
C ARG A 32 7.50 12.67 13.26
N ARG A 33 6.80 13.80 13.38
CA ARG A 33 5.38 13.89 13.02
C ARG A 33 5.18 13.80 11.51
N THR A 34 6.00 14.52 10.76
CA THR A 34 6.03 14.48 9.29
C THR A 34 6.52 13.13 8.76
N ALA A 35 7.45 12.47 9.45
CA ALA A 35 7.85 11.10 9.12
C ALA A 35 6.71 10.08 9.31
N LEU A 36 5.96 10.16 10.42
CA LEU A 36 4.79 9.32 10.64
C LEU A 36 3.69 9.58 9.60
N ARG A 37 3.48 10.85 9.20
CA ARG A 37 2.55 11.18 8.10
C ARG A 37 3.00 10.58 6.78
N LEU A 38 4.31 10.60 6.48
CA LEU A 38 4.85 9.96 5.28
C LEU A 38 4.61 8.44 5.33
N ALA A 39 4.84 7.79 6.47
CA ALA A 39 4.58 6.36 6.62
C ALA A 39 3.11 6.01 6.35
N VAL A 40 2.16 6.79 6.88
CA VAL A 40 0.72 6.62 6.55
C VAL A 40 0.47 6.80 5.06
N HIS A 41 1.02 7.84 4.44
CA HIS A 41 0.83 8.12 3.01
C HIS A 41 1.34 6.96 2.12
N LEU A 42 2.50 6.40 2.45
CA LEU A 42 3.08 5.29 1.70
C LEU A 42 2.24 4.01 1.84
N GLU A 43 1.78 3.69 3.05
CA GLU A 43 0.95 2.50 3.28
C GLU A 43 -0.45 2.65 2.64
N ASP A 44 -1.04 3.84 2.64
CA ASP A 44 -2.30 4.11 1.94
C ASP A 44 -2.15 3.99 0.41
N GLY A 45 -1.04 4.51 -0.14
CA GLY A 45 -0.72 4.35 -1.56
C GLY A 45 -0.51 2.88 -1.93
N ALA A 46 0.20 2.12 -1.11
CA ALA A 46 0.38 0.68 -1.29
C ALA A 46 -0.95 -0.08 -1.23
N ALA A 47 -1.82 0.24 -0.26
CA ALA A 47 -3.15 -0.34 -0.16
C ALA A 47 -3.99 -0.04 -1.42
N ALA A 48 -3.98 1.21 -1.91
CA ALA A 48 -4.68 1.57 -3.14
C ALA A 48 -4.18 0.77 -4.36
N ALA A 49 -2.86 0.61 -4.50
CA ALA A 49 -2.25 -0.19 -5.58
C ALA A 49 -2.64 -1.67 -5.50
N TRP A 50 -2.60 -2.27 -4.32
CA TRP A 50 -3.00 -3.67 -4.14
C TRP A 50 -4.50 -3.88 -4.35
N ARG A 51 -5.35 -2.93 -3.96
CA ARG A 51 -6.78 -2.97 -4.25
C ARG A 51 -7.06 -2.98 -5.75
N TYR A 52 -6.32 -2.19 -6.54
CA TYR A 52 -6.41 -2.25 -8.00
C TYR A 52 -6.04 -3.65 -8.53
N ALA A 53 -4.94 -4.23 -8.04
CA ALA A 53 -4.52 -5.58 -8.43
C ALA A 53 -5.56 -6.66 -8.09
N VAL A 54 -6.24 -6.56 -6.94
CA VAL A 54 -7.34 -7.48 -6.56
C VAL A 54 -8.51 -7.40 -7.55
N ALA A 55 -8.80 -6.20 -8.07
CA ALA A 55 -9.89 -5.98 -9.02
C ALA A 55 -9.51 -6.38 -10.46
N ALA A 56 -8.23 -6.30 -10.82
CA ALA A 56 -7.74 -6.48 -12.19
C ALA A 56 -7.40 -7.93 -12.59
N THR A 57 -7.54 -8.91 -11.68
CA THR A 57 -7.12 -10.30 -11.94
C THR A 57 -8.22 -11.32 -11.65
N ASP A 58 -8.43 -12.28 -12.54
CA ASP A 58 -9.28 -13.46 -12.29
C ASP A 58 -8.51 -14.66 -11.73
N ASP A 59 -7.18 -14.61 -11.79
CA ASP A 59 -6.34 -15.64 -11.18
C ASP A 59 -6.47 -15.61 -9.65
N ARG A 60 -6.92 -16.74 -9.08
CA ARG A 60 -7.16 -16.88 -7.64
C ARG A 60 -5.89 -16.76 -6.80
N ALA A 61 -4.74 -17.24 -7.28
CA ALA A 61 -3.48 -17.17 -6.57
C ALA A 61 -2.93 -15.74 -6.53
N VAL A 62 -3.02 -15.03 -7.66
CA VAL A 62 -2.66 -13.60 -7.73
C VAL A 62 -3.59 -12.79 -6.85
N ARG A 63 -4.92 -13.02 -6.93
CA ARG A 63 -5.92 -12.32 -6.12
C ARG A 63 -5.68 -12.51 -4.62
N ARG A 64 -5.37 -13.73 -4.18
CA ARG A 64 -5.04 -14.03 -2.77
C ARG A 64 -3.79 -13.28 -2.31
N THR A 65 -2.75 -13.24 -3.13
CA THR A 65 -1.51 -12.52 -2.83
C THR A 65 -1.76 -11.02 -2.72
N ALA A 66 -2.49 -10.45 -3.67
CA ALA A 66 -2.85 -9.03 -3.66
C ALA A 66 -3.73 -8.67 -2.45
N LEU A 67 -4.70 -9.51 -2.09
CA LEU A 67 -5.57 -9.28 -0.93
C LEU A 67 -4.78 -9.31 0.39
N ALA A 68 -3.84 -10.25 0.54
CA ALA A 68 -2.97 -10.30 1.72
C ALA A 68 -2.11 -9.03 1.84
N ALA A 69 -1.51 -8.59 0.72
CA ALA A 69 -0.70 -7.38 0.69
C ALA A 69 -1.52 -6.10 0.95
N LEU A 70 -2.77 -6.04 0.45
CA LEU A 70 -3.73 -4.99 0.76
C LEU A 70 -4.04 -4.92 2.26
N ALA A 71 -4.41 -6.06 2.86
CA ALA A 71 -4.76 -6.13 4.27
C ALA A 71 -3.58 -5.71 5.16
N ASP A 72 -2.38 -6.20 4.84
CA ASP A 72 -1.18 -5.81 5.57
C ASP A 72 -0.91 -4.30 5.52
N ALA A 73 -0.99 -3.68 4.32
CA ALA A 73 -0.75 -2.25 4.15
C ALA A 73 -1.76 -1.42 4.95
N ALA A 74 -3.04 -1.80 4.90
CA ALA A 74 -4.09 -1.15 5.69
C ALA A 74 -3.84 -1.26 7.22
N VAL A 75 -3.36 -2.40 7.69
CA VAL A 75 -3.00 -2.61 9.10
C VAL A 75 -1.80 -1.75 9.49
N GLN A 76 -0.76 -1.66 8.66
CA GLN A 76 0.40 -0.80 8.92
C GLN A 76 0.03 0.68 8.92
N ALA A 77 -0.77 1.14 7.95
CA ALA A 77 -1.30 2.52 7.93
C ALA A 77 -2.03 2.84 9.24
N THR A 78 -2.87 1.92 9.72
CA THR A 78 -3.59 2.08 11.00
C THR A 78 -2.62 2.17 12.18
N ARG A 79 -1.58 1.31 12.24
CA ARG A 79 -0.56 1.36 13.29
C ARG A 79 0.17 2.70 13.32
N TRP A 80 0.52 3.26 12.17
CA TRP A 80 1.15 4.58 12.09
C TRP A 80 0.20 5.71 12.51
N ARG A 81 -1.07 5.64 12.13
CA ARG A 81 -2.09 6.62 12.55
C ARG A 81 -2.30 6.63 14.06
N LEU A 82 -2.22 5.48 14.73
CA LEU A 82 -2.33 5.41 16.20
C LEU A 82 -1.19 6.15 16.94
N LEU A 83 -0.07 6.39 16.27
CA LEU A 83 1.04 7.19 16.82
C LEU A 83 0.90 8.69 16.53
N LEU A 84 -0.06 9.08 15.69
CA LEU A 84 -0.38 10.48 15.41
C LEU A 84 -1.54 10.93 16.31
N PRO A 85 -1.59 12.21 16.70
CA PRO A 85 -2.71 12.76 17.45
C PRO A 85 -4.01 12.90 16.60
N THR A 86 -3.95 12.58 15.30
CA THR A 86 -5.06 12.74 14.35
C THR A 86 -6.04 11.57 14.42
N ARG A 87 -7.35 11.87 14.51
CA ARG A 87 -8.45 10.91 14.42
C ARG A 87 -9.29 11.16 13.16
N PRO A 88 -9.94 10.13 12.57
CA PRO A 88 -9.96 8.72 12.98
C PRO A 88 -8.72 7.92 12.52
N ALA A 89 -8.40 6.84 13.24
CA ALA A 89 -7.25 5.98 12.94
C ALA A 89 -7.50 4.98 11.79
N THR A 90 -8.74 4.88 11.32
CA THR A 90 -9.15 4.01 10.21
C THR A 90 -9.94 4.80 9.19
N VAL A 91 -9.79 4.42 7.92
CA VAL A 91 -10.66 4.87 6.83
C VAL A 91 -11.65 3.75 6.56
N PRO A 92 -12.97 4.02 6.45
CA PRO A 92 -13.95 3.01 6.09
C PRO A 92 -13.59 2.35 4.75
N PHE A 93 -13.91 1.07 4.62
CA PHE A 93 -13.78 0.38 3.34
C PHE A 93 -14.77 1.00 2.33
N PRO A 94 -14.36 1.32 1.09
CA PRO A 94 -15.30 1.82 0.09
C PRO A 94 -16.34 0.74 -0.23
N GLY A 95 -17.61 1.03 0.06
CA GLY A 95 -18.71 0.07 -0.06
C GLY A 95 -20.05 0.47 0.58
N ASP A 96 -20.17 1.61 1.27
CA ASP A 96 -21.45 2.08 1.83
C ASP A 96 -21.88 3.41 1.23
N PRO A 97 -23.14 3.47 0.77
CA PRO A 97 -24.11 4.25 1.52
C PRO A 97 -25.40 3.47 1.84
N ALA A 98 -25.56 3.02 3.09
CA ALA A 98 -26.73 3.26 3.96
C ALA A 98 -26.44 2.84 5.40
#